data_AF-A0A1M7I6F1-F1
#
_entry.id   AF-A0A1M7I6F1-F1
#
_cell.length_a   1.000
_cell.length_b   1.000
_cell.length_c   1.000
_cell.angle_alpha   90.00
_cell.angle_beta   90.00
_cell.angle_gamma   90.00
#
_symmetry.space_group_name_H-M   'P 1'
#
loop_
_entity.id
_entity.type
_entity.pdbx_description
1 polymer ?
#
loop_
_entity_poly.entity_id
_entity_poly.type
_entity_poly.pdbx_seq_one_letter_code
_entity_poly.pdbx_strand_id
1 'polypeptide(L)'
;MRQFPLMVGNGILTLDTNGSVHDSAANKLGDWTTEGNRIKIRNAGGGSDLVDVEWSFNDRNQLTLVQGGQTVFTIMSGTDGLPGFHLDKNRLVVDPDGDRDFTFTLDCLWGLNGDGNLVLSIGGKESVIDGFIEDTKSRLRFQFDDKDTSTFPNSLVFAGQWERVATATTAIHLHFVLEDPALEIAGTPMTLPAEVRVDPLRNHLALVYESKSSGTHRLQFMGSFEIRPDFTLSFRIDDVKDSGLRKSRIEVETSFAFDVVRGNLQLFVGRERTAQSQVLEVGGALSAKLKNGQLDWSFAYRKATSGGQSSVTVATALSFVSKNQSILIKYTQNGTQRQLDVTAKFTNDNFTAQGGLSIVNDPQGRSVKAFVGVSF
;
A
#
# COMPACT_ATOMS: atom_id res chain seq x y z
N MET A 1 6.16 38.01 -5.99
CA MET A 1 5.14 37.84 -7.04
C MET A 1 5.82 38.01 -8.37
N ARG A 2 5.72 37.00 -9.24
CA ARG A 2 6.43 37.01 -10.52
C ARG A 2 5.48 37.43 -11.62
N GLN A 3 6.04 38.07 -12.64
CA GLN A 3 5.29 38.57 -13.78
C GLN A 3 5.89 37.98 -15.05
N PHE A 4 5.07 37.79 -16.07
CA PHE A 4 5.51 37.37 -17.39
C PHE A 4 4.73 38.05 -18.51
N PRO A 5 5.40 38.39 -19.62
CA PRO A 5 4.74 38.96 -20.78
C PRO A 5 3.99 37.88 -21.56
N LEU A 6 2.81 38.22 -22.09
CA LEU A 6 2.04 37.37 -22.98
C LEU A 6 1.51 38.18 -24.15
N MET A 7 1.70 37.70 -25.38
CA MET A 7 1.14 38.31 -26.58
C MET A 7 -0.33 37.93 -26.71
N VAL A 8 -1.19 38.93 -26.88
CA VAL A 8 -2.65 38.77 -27.02
C VAL A 8 -3.11 39.62 -28.20
N GLY A 9 -3.54 38.97 -29.28
CA GLY A 9 -3.75 39.65 -30.55
C GLY A 9 -2.46 40.34 -31.02
N ASN A 10 -2.50 41.68 -31.14
CA ASN A 10 -1.35 42.50 -31.54
C ASN A 10 -0.68 43.21 -30.35
N GLY A 11 -1.14 42.99 -29.11
CA GLY A 11 -0.62 43.63 -27.90
C GLY A 11 0.17 42.67 -27.01
N ILE A 12 0.89 43.22 -26.04
CA ILE A 12 1.53 42.47 -24.95
C ILE A 12 0.83 42.86 -23.65
N LEU A 13 0.39 41.86 -22.89
CA LEU A 13 -0.10 42.00 -21.54
C LEU A 13 0.91 41.41 -20.56
N THR A 14 0.90 41.91 -19.33
CA THR A 14 1.70 41.35 -18.22
C THR A 14 0.79 40.53 -17.33
N LEU A 15 1.11 39.26 -17.16
CA LEU A 15 0.38 38.34 -16.28
C LEU A 15 1.18 38.09 -15.02
N ASP A 16 0.49 38.07 -13.89
CA ASP A 16 1.08 37.85 -12.58
C ASP A 16 0.75 36.45 -12.05
N THR A 17 1.65 35.88 -11.26
CA THR A 17 1.46 34.57 -10.61
C THR A 17 0.35 34.54 -9.56
N ASN A 18 -0.26 35.68 -9.22
CA ASN A 18 -1.48 35.76 -8.40
C ASN A 18 -2.78 35.75 -9.24
N GLY A 19 -2.68 35.55 -10.55
CA GLY A 19 -3.83 35.55 -11.46
C GLY A 19 -4.22 36.92 -12.01
N SER A 20 -3.52 38.02 -11.70
CA SER A 20 -3.85 39.35 -12.24
C SER A 20 -3.29 39.57 -13.64
N VAL A 21 -3.96 40.41 -14.41
CA VAL A 21 -3.56 40.83 -15.77
C VAL A 21 -3.42 42.34 -15.81
N HIS A 22 -2.29 42.83 -16.34
CA HIS A 22 -1.94 44.24 -16.40
C HIS A 22 -1.61 44.70 -17.81
N ASP A 23 -1.86 45.97 -18.10
CA ASP A 23 -1.35 46.64 -19.30
C ASP A 23 0.13 47.02 -19.16
N SER A 24 0.72 47.60 -20.21
CA SER A 24 2.11 48.07 -20.22
C SER A 24 2.38 49.23 -19.23
N ALA A 25 1.34 49.87 -18.71
CA ALA A 25 1.43 50.92 -17.70
C ALA A 25 1.13 50.39 -16.27
N ALA A 26 1.12 49.07 -16.09
CA ALA A 26 0.83 48.36 -14.86
C ALA A 26 -0.60 48.54 -14.30
N ASN A 27 -1.54 49.08 -15.09
CA ASN A 27 -2.94 49.13 -14.68
C ASN A 27 -3.56 47.73 -14.76
N LYS A 28 -4.27 47.32 -13.71
CA LYS A 28 -4.99 46.03 -13.70
C LYS A 28 -6.13 46.08 -14.71
N LEU A 29 -6.11 45.16 -15.67
CA LEU A 29 -7.13 45.00 -16.71
C LEU A 29 -8.14 43.88 -16.39
N GLY A 30 -7.74 42.92 -15.56
CA GLY A 30 -8.55 41.75 -15.28
C GLY A 30 -7.77 40.66 -14.57
N ASP A 31 -8.22 39.42 -14.74
CA ASP A 31 -7.62 38.23 -14.16
C ASP A 31 -7.45 37.14 -15.22
N TRP A 32 -6.55 36.19 -15.00
CA TRP A 32 -6.33 35.04 -15.89
C TRP A 32 -6.46 33.71 -15.17
N THR A 33 -6.75 32.67 -15.94
CA THR A 33 -6.77 31.26 -15.52
C THR A 33 -6.50 30.39 -16.75
N THR A 34 -6.75 29.09 -16.66
CA THR A 34 -6.71 28.19 -17.82
C THR A 34 -8.11 27.75 -18.26
N GLU A 35 -8.27 27.51 -19.55
CA GLU A 35 -9.43 26.81 -20.11
C GLU A 35 -8.92 25.67 -21.01
N GLY A 36 -8.98 24.45 -20.47
CA GLY A 36 -8.14 23.36 -20.95
C GLY A 36 -6.67 23.70 -20.75
N ASN A 37 -5.88 23.67 -21.81
CA ASN A 37 -4.45 24.01 -21.78
C ASN A 37 -4.14 25.42 -22.30
N ARG A 38 -5.16 26.22 -22.61
CA ARG A 38 -5.01 27.62 -23.06
C ARG A 38 -5.10 28.59 -21.90
N ILE A 39 -4.46 29.75 -22.01
CA ILE A 39 -4.66 30.83 -21.06
C ILE A 39 -5.98 31.54 -21.38
N LYS A 40 -6.83 31.69 -20.37
CA LYS A 40 -8.07 32.45 -20.44
C LYS A 40 -7.93 33.74 -19.66
N ILE A 41 -7.99 34.87 -20.36
CA ILE A 41 -7.97 36.21 -19.77
C ILE A 41 -9.41 36.68 -19.63
N ARG A 42 -9.80 37.12 -18.44
CA ARG A 42 -11.11 37.70 -18.14
C ARG A 42 -10.91 39.19 -17.92
N ASN A 43 -11.38 39.98 -18.87
CA ASN A 43 -11.30 41.43 -18.80
C ASN A 43 -12.33 41.95 -17.79
N ALA A 44 -11.99 43.03 -17.07
CA ALA A 44 -12.90 43.64 -16.08
C ALA A 44 -14.26 44.07 -16.67
N GLY A 45 -14.32 44.30 -17.99
CA GLY A 45 -15.54 44.61 -18.73
C GLY A 45 -16.43 43.40 -19.10
N GLY A 46 -16.10 42.18 -18.64
CA GLY A 46 -16.92 40.98 -18.83
C GLY A 46 -16.62 40.17 -20.09
N GLY A 47 -15.69 40.61 -20.95
CA GLY A 47 -15.17 39.82 -22.08
C GLY A 47 -14.10 38.81 -21.66
N SER A 48 -13.85 37.81 -22.50
CA SER A 48 -12.71 36.90 -22.29
C SER A 48 -11.98 36.57 -23.58
N ASP A 49 -10.65 36.55 -23.50
CA ASP A 49 -9.75 36.15 -24.58
C ASP A 49 -9.13 34.79 -24.24
N LEU A 50 -8.96 33.95 -25.26
CA LEU A 50 -8.26 32.67 -25.17
C LEU A 50 -6.97 32.78 -25.96
N VAL A 51 -5.87 32.44 -25.29
CA VAL A 51 -4.52 32.52 -25.85
C VAL A 51 -3.94 31.12 -25.93
N ASP A 52 -3.61 30.71 -27.15
CA ASP A 52 -2.91 29.45 -27.38
C ASP A 52 -1.46 29.56 -26.91
N VAL A 53 -1.06 28.57 -26.12
CA VAL A 53 0.25 28.45 -25.50
C VAL A 53 0.62 26.98 -25.41
N GLU A 54 1.91 26.71 -25.28
CA GLU A 54 2.41 25.35 -25.01
C GLU A 54 2.95 25.29 -23.58
N TRP A 55 2.50 24.28 -22.84
CA TRP A 55 3.01 23.99 -21.50
C TRP A 55 3.88 22.73 -21.56
N SER A 56 5.03 22.74 -20.90
CA SER A 56 5.91 21.57 -20.83
C SER A 56 6.86 21.65 -19.64
N PHE A 57 7.29 20.51 -19.13
CA PHE A 57 8.40 20.47 -18.18
C PHE A 57 9.73 20.49 -18.93
N ASN A 58 10.68 21.32 -18.48
CA ASN A 58 12.03 21.36 -19.04
C ASN A 58 12.92 20.24 -18.45
N ASP A 59 14.19 20.20 -18.87
CA ASP A 59 15.21 19.24 -18.40
C ASP A 59 15.57 19.41 -16.90
N ARG A 60 15.16 20.52 -16.29
CA ARG A 60 15.32 20.85 -14.87
C ARG A 60 14.09 20.51 -14.01
N ASN A 61 13.10 19.81 -14.56
CA ASN A 61 11.82 19.53 -13.90
C ASN A 61 11.02 20.79 -13.51
N GLN A 62 11.15 21.88 -14.27
CA GLN A 62 10.38 23.11 -14.07
C GLN A 62 9.30 23.22 -15.14
N LEU A 63 8.07 23.60 -14.75
CA LEU A 63 6.99 23.83 -15.69
C LEU A 63 7.22 25.15 -16.44
N THR A 64 7.23 25.09 -17.76
CA THR A 64 7.47 26.23 -18.65
C THR A 64 6.24 26.55 -19.49
N LEU A 65 6.08 27.83 -19.78
CA LEU A 65 5.09 28.37 -20.70
C LEU A 65 5.82 28.88 -21.94
N VAL A 66 5.41 28.40 -23.10
CA VAL A 66 5.98 28.77 -24.40
C VAL A 66 4.90 29.44 -25.26
N GLN A 67 5.27 30.55 -25.90
CA GLN A 67 4.44 31.23 -26.90
C GLN A 67 5.29 31.59 -28.11
N GLY A 68 4.83 31.21 -29.31
CA GLY A 68 5.57 31.46 -30.55
C GLY A 68 6.95 30.79 -30.59
N GLY A 69 7.09 29.64 -29.91
CA GLY A 69 8.36 28.90 -29.80
C GLY A 69 9.39 29.50 -28.85
N GLN A 70 9.05 30.54 -28.09
CA GLN A 70 9.90 31.13 -27.05
C GLN A 70 9.32 30.86 -25.67
N THR A 71 10.17 30.45 -24.72
CA THR A 71 9.78 30.36 -23.30
C THR A 71 9.54 31.77 -22.77
N VAL A 72 8.30 32.06 -22.41
CA VAL A 72 7.89 33.37 -21.86
C VAL A 72 7.83 33.35 -20.33
N PHE A 73 7.68 32.16 -19.73
CA PHE A 73 7.66 31.99 -18.29
C PHE A 73 8.15 30.61 -17.86
N THR A 74 8.83 30.55 -16.71
CA THR A 74 9.23 29.31 -16.04
C THR A 74 8.79 29.36 -14.59
N ILE A 75 8.00 28.38 -14.19
CA ILE A 75 7.58 28.16 -12.81
C ILE A 75 8.70 27.37 -12.13
N MET A 76 9.53 28.10 -11.40
CA MET A 76 10.72 27.59 -10.70
C MET A 76 10.73 28.03 -9.24
N SER A 77 11.48 27.33 -8.41
CA SER A 77 11.76 27.78 -7.04
C SER A 77 12.54 29.10 -7.04
N GLY A 78 12.21 30.03 -6.14
CA GLY A 78 12.92 31.30 -6.03
C GLY A 78 12.80 31.92 -4.63
N THR A 79 13.35 33.13 -4.45
CA THR A 79 13.21 33.89 -3.19
C THR A 79 11.77 34.23 -2.86
N ASP A 80 10.90 34.23 -3.87
CA ASP A 80 9.55 34.78 -3.80
C ASP A 80 8.47 33.70 -3.66
N GLY A 81 8.83 32.41 -3.64
CA GLY A 81 7.88 31.30 -3.56
C GLY A 81 8.47 29.95 -3.95
N LEU A 82 7.79 28.88 -3.51
CA LEU A 82 8.10 27.49 -3.85
C LEU A 82 6.91 26.92 -4.63
N PRO A 83 7.01 26.71 -5.95
CA PRO A 83 5.88 26.24 -6.72
C PRO A 83 5.35 24.90 -6.21
N GLY A 84 4.03 24.78 -6.11
CA GLY A 84 3.33 23.58 -5.70
C GLY A 84 2.67 22.89 -6.89
N PHE A 85 2.83 21.57 -6.97
CA PHE A 85 2.13 20.73 -7.93
C PHE A 85 1.33 19.65 -7.22
N HIS A 86 0.07 19.48 -7.58
CA HIS A 86 -0.76 18.38 -7.11
C HIS A 86 -1.74 17.93 -8.19
N LEU A 87 -2.44 16.82 -7.92
CA LEU A 87 -3.44 16.28 -8.83
C LEU A 87 -4.84 16.43 -8.26
N ASP A 88 -5.78 16.87 -9.09
CA ASP A 88 -7.23 16.74 -8.85
C ASP A 88 -7.83 15.88 -9.98
N LYS A 89 -8.34 14.70 -9.63
CA LYS A 89 -8.80 13.69 -10.60
C LYS A 89 -7.80 13.45 -11.73
N ASN A 90 -6.51 13.31 -11.37
CA ASN A 90 -5.38 13.15 -12.28
C ASN A 90 -5.14 14.31 -13.27
N ARG A 91 -5.76 15.49 -13.07
CA ARG A 91 -5.40 16.73 -13.78
C ARG A 91 -4.35 17.48 -12.97
N LEU A 92 -3.38 18.10 -13.63
CA LEU A 92 -2.30 18.81 -12.95
C LEU A 92 -2.81 20.17 -12.45
N VAL A 93 -2.86 20.34 -11.14
CA VAL A 93 -3.11 21.65 -10.51
C VAL A 93 -1.77 22.28 -10.15
N VAL A 94 -1.60 23.50 -10.62
CA VAL A 94 -0.37 24.29 -10.47
C VAL A 94 -0.65 25.46 -9.55
N ASP A 95 0.15 25.55 -8.50
CA ASP A 95 0.26 26.69 -7.59
C ASP A 95 1.60 27.35 -7.87
N PRO A 96 1.67 28.40 -8.68
CA PRO A 96 2.94 28.92 -9.15
C PRO A 96 3.81 29.44 -8.00
N ASP A 97 3.24 30.09 -6.99
CA ASP A 97 3.98 30.70 -5.88
C ASP A 97 4.02 29.85 -4.59
N GLY A 98 3.13 28.86 -4.46
CA GLY A 98 3.11 27.92 -3.34
C GLY A 98 2.28 28.35 -2.13
N ASP A 99 1.61 29.51 -2.22
CA ASP A 99 0.78 30.07 -1.15
C ASP A 99 -0.71 29.69 -1.27
N ARG A 100 -1.10 29.07 -2.40
CA ARG A 100 -2.46 28.67 -2.77
C ARG A 100 -3.45 29.82 -2.99
N ASP A 101 -3.00 31.06 -3.05
CA ASP A 101 -3.88 32.20 -3.33
C ASP A 101 -4.38 32.18 -4.78
N PHE A 102 -3.56 31.64 -5.68
CA PHE A 102 -3.90 31.42 -7.07
C PHE A 102 -3.47 30.05 -7.54
N THR A 103 -4.38 29.33 -8.20
CA THR A 103 -4.07 28.04 -8.84
C THR A 103 -4.76 27.95 -10.18
N PHE A 104 -4.21 27.12 -11.07
CA PHE A 104 -4.83 26.78 -12.34
C PHE A 104 -4.63 25.29 -12.65
N THR A 105 -5.41 24.77 -13.59
CA THR A 105 -5.43 23.33 -13.90
C THR A 105 -5.09 23.08 -15.36
N LEU A 106 -4.24 22.09 -15.62
CA LEU A 106 -3.89 21.62 -16.95
C LEU A 106 -4.44 20.21 -17.17
N ASP A 107 -4.90 19.99 -18.40
CA ASP A 107 -5.30 18.67 -18.89
C ASP A 107 -4.06 17.91 -19.36
N CYS A 108 -3.87 16.74 -18.76
CA CYS A 108 -2.64 15.97 -18.87
C CYS A 108 -2.96 14.52 -19.23
N LEU A 109 -2.10 13.94 -20.06
CA LEU A 109 -1.98 12.48 -20.18
C LEU A 109 -0.69 12.03 -19.48
N TRP A 110 -0.70 10.82 -18.96
CA TRP A 110 0.36 10.28 -18.11
C TRP A 110 0.89 8.96 -18.64
N GLY A 111 2.17 8.71 -18.39
CA GLY A 111 2.83 7.44 -18.68
C GLY A 111 4.11 7.29 -17.86
N LEU A 112 4.74 6.11 -17.92
CA LEU A 112 6.06 5.88 -17.37
C LEU A 112 7.02 5.45 -18.48
N ASN A 113 8.22 6.01 -18.51
CA ASN A 113 9.25 5.55 -19.43
C ASN A 113 10.00 4.34 -18.86
N GLY A 114 10.89 3.75 -19.68
CA GLY A 114 11.68 2.56 -19.29
C GLY A 114 12.72 2.79 -18.18
N ASP A 115 12.90 4.04 -17.72
CA ASP A 115 13.78 4.37 -16.60
C ASP A 115 12.99 4.62 -15.31
N GLY A 116 11.64 4.63 -15.38
CA GLY A 116 10.75 4.89 -14.24
C GLY A 116 10.42 6.36 -14.04
N ASN A 117 10.79 7.22 -14.99
CA ASN A 117 10.45 8.63 -14.97
C ASN A 117 9.03 8.85 -15.50
N LEU A 118 8.38 9.90 -14.99
CA LEU A 118 7.02 10.24 -15.36
C LEU A 118 7.03 10.93 -16.73
N VAL A 119 6.27 10.36 -17.66
CA VAL A 119 5.98 10.99 -18.96
C VAL A 119 4.66 11.72 -18.82
N LEU A 120 4.66 12.99 -19.21
CA LEU A 120 3.52 13.88 -19.15
C LEU A 120 3.28 14.47 -20.55
N SER A 121 2.05 14.45 -21.04
CA SER A 121 1.65 15.15 -22.26
C SER A 121 0.63 16.24 -21.95
N ILE A 122 0.93 17.50 -22.28
CA ILE A 122 0.02 18.64 -22.14
C ILE A 122 -0.27 19.19 -23.54
N GLY A 123 -1.52 19.11 -23.98
CA GLY A 123 -1.90 19.58 -25.32
C GLY A 123 -1.16 18.88 -26.46
N GLY A 124 -0.74 17.63 -26.25
CA GLY A 124 0.05 16.84 -27.21
C GLY A 124 1.56 17.05 -27.11
N LYS A 125 2.04 17.99 -26.29
CA LYS A 125 3.46 18.18 -26.02
C LYS A 125 3.92 17.26 -24.89
N GLU A 126 4.75 16.28 -25.22
CA GLU A 126 5.33 15.38 -24.22
C GLU A 126 6.54 16.01 -23.50
N SER A 127 6.67 15.70 -22.22
CA SER A 127 7.79 16.03 -21.33
C SER A 127 8.11 14.82 -20.46
N VAL A 128 9.36 14.72 -20.01
CA VAL A 128 9.80 13.68 -19.06
C VAL A 128 10.22 14.36 -17.77
N ILE A 129 9.59 13.98 -16.66
CA ILE A 129 9.90 14.46 -15.32
C ILE A 129 10.71 13.38 -14.62
N ASP A 130 11.94 13.72 -14.29
CA ASP A 130 12.86 12.85 -13.57
C ASP A 130 12.47 12.76 -12.09
N GLY A 131 12.42 11.56 -11.55
CA GLY A 131 11.93 11.34 -10.19
C GLY A 131 11.88 9.87 -9.81
N PHE A 132 11.01 9.54 -8.86
CA PHE A 132 10.79 8.17 -8.44
C PHE A 132 9.37 7.97 -7.92
N ILE A 133 8.91 6.72 -7.96
CA ILE A 133 7.63 6.34 -7.38
C ILE A 133 7.87 5.91 -5.93
N GLU A 134 7.21 6.60 -5.02
CA GLU A 134 7.01 6.16 -3.65
C GLU A 134 5.58 5.63 -3.54
N ASP A 135 5.38 4.52 -2.85
CA ASP A 135 4.04 4.07 -2.52
C ASP A 135 3.99 3.70 -1.04
N THR A 136 3.39 4.62 -0.28
CA THR A 136 2.89 4.30 1.04
C THR A 136 1.36 4.24 0.93
N LYS A 137 0.79 3.03 1.11
CA LYS A 137 -0.66 2.74 1.16
C LYS A 137 -1.34 2.40 -0.17
N SER A 138 -0.65 1.71 -1.08
CA SER A 138 -1.18 1.30 -2.38
C SER A 138 -1.62 2.46 -3.27
N ARG A 139 -0.95 3.60 -3.17
CA ARG A 139 -1.16 4.78 -4.01
C ARG A 139 0.11 5.06 -4.80
N LEU A 140 0.00 5.26 -6.10
CA LEU A 140 1.11 5.78 -6.88
C LEU A 140 1.34 7.24 -6.49
N ARG A 141 2.44 7.49 -5.76
CA ARG A 141 2.95 8.83 -5.51
C ARG A 141 4.25 9.02 -6.27
N PHE A 142 4.27 9.93 -7.24
CA PHE A 142 5.49 10.30 -7.94
C PHE A 142 6.14 11.50 -7.24
N GLN A 143 7.39 11.32 -6.82
CA GLN A 143 8.22 12.33 -6.16
C GLN A 143 9.24 12.87 -7.16
N PHE A 144 9.36 14.19 -7.25
CA PHE A 144 10.36 14.85 -8.09
C PHE A 144 10.79 16.19 -7.51
N ASP A 145 12.02 16.61 -7.78
CA ASP A 145 12.56 17.90 -7.35
C ASP A 145 12.78 18.80 -8.56
N ASP A 146 12.70 20.12 -8.35
CA ASP A 146 13.38 21.07 -9.22
C ASP A 146 14.89 20.80 -9.12
N LYS A 147 15.53 20.49 -10.25
CA LYS A 147 16.93 20.06 -10.26
C LYS A 147 17.90 21.17 -9.84
N ASP A 148 17.47 22.41 -9.86
CA ASP A 148 18.26 23.54 -9.40
C ASP A 148 18.10 23.78 -7.89
N THR A 149 17.06 23.21 -7.26
CA THR A 149 16.78 23.34 -5.82
C THR A 149 16.37 21.99 -5.21
N SER A 150 17.34 21.25 -4.67
CA SER A 150 17.15 19.88 -4.15
C SER A 150 16.50 19.78 -2.75
N THR A 151 15.82 20.83 -2.28
CA THR A 151 15.39 20.93 -0.88
C THR A 151 13.90 20.61 -0.65
N PHE A 152 13.07 20.56 -1.69
CA PHE A 152 11.63 20.37 -1.55
C PHE A 152 11.04 19.48 -2.66
N PRO A 153 10.77 18.20 -2.38
CA PRO A 153 10.19 17.31 -3.37
C PRO A 153 8.72 17.66 -3.58
N ASN A 154 8.37 17.86 -4.84
CA ASN A 154 7.00 17.87 -5.32
C ASN A 154 6.47 16.43 -5.37
N SER A 155 5.19 16.27 -5.02
CA SER A 155 4.56 14.97 -4.87
C SER A 155 3.22 14.94 -5.62
N LEU A 156 3.16 14.15 -6.69
CA LEU A 156 1.92 13.89 -7.42
C LEU A 156 1.32 12.56 -6.93
N VAL A 157 0.11 12.61 -6.37
CA VAL A 157 -0.60 11.40 -5.91
C VAL A 157 -1.71 11.09 -6.89
N PHE A 158 -1.59 9.96 -7.58
CA PHE A 158 -2.52 9.54 -8.62
C PHE A 158 -3.71 8.78 -8.05
N ALA A 159 -4.88 9.01 -8.64
CA ALA A 159 -6.09 8.23 -8.41
C ALA A 159 -6.13 7.04 -9.38
N GLY A 160 -6.20 5.84 -8.82
CA GLY A 160 -6.14 4.58 -9.56
C GLY A 160 -5.77 3.41 -8.67
N GLN A 161 -5.37 2.29 -9.29
CA GLN A 161 -4.99 1.07 -8.59
C GLN A 161 -3.87 0.32 -9.31
N TRP A 162 -3.03 -0.37 -8.55
CA TRP A 162 -2.03 -1.28 -9.11
C TRP A 162 -2.66 -2.61 -9.50
N GLU A 163 -2.34 -3.06 -10.70
CA GLU A 163 -2.70 -4.38 -11.22
C GLU A 163 -1.46 -5.14 -11.66
N ARG A 164 -1.51 -6.46 -11.54
CA ARG A 164 -0.45 -7.33 -12.07
C ARG A 164 -0.64 -7.46 -13.57
N VAL A 165 0.45 -7.26 -14.32
CA VAL A 165 0.47 -7.52 -15.76
C VAL A 165 0.35 -9.04 -16.00
N ALA A 166 -0.75 -9.46 -16.64
CA ALA A 166 -1.15 -10.87 -16.74
C ALA A 166 -0.20 -11.76 -17.57
N THR A 167 0.67 -11.16 -18.40
CA THR A 167 1.51 -11.90 -19.37
C THR A 167 2.84 -12.39 -18.81
N ALA A 168 3.23 -11.97 -17.59
CA ALA A 168 4.52 -12.35 -17.00
C ALA A 168 4.39 -13.60 -16.11
N THR A 169 4.81 -14.75 -16.63
CA THR A 169 4.61 -16.06 -15.99
C THR A 169 5.56 -16.34 -14.82
N THR A 170 6.64 -15.56 -14.66
CA THR A 170 7.59 -15.72 -13.54
C THR A 170 7.98 -14.42 -12.86
N ALA A 171 8.00 -13.30 -13.58
CA ALA A 171 8.29 -11.98 -13.03
C ALA A 171 7.00 -11.25 -12.62
N ILE A 172 7.04 -10.51 -11.50
CA ILE A 172 5.94 -9.63 -11.12
C ILE A 172 6.18 -8.27 -11.77
N HIS A 173 5.31 -7.90 -12.70
CA HIS A 173 5.23 -6.55 -13.24
C HIS A 173 3.92 -5.91 -12.81
N LEU A 174 3.99 -4.64 -12.44
CA LEU A 174 2.83 -3.87 -11.99
C LEU A 174 2.54 -2.74 -12.97
N HIS A 175 1.27 -2.59 -13.28
CA HIS A 175 0.71 -1.51 -14.07
C HIS A 175 -0.28 -0.74 -13.20
N PHE A 176 -0.19 0.58 -13.17
CA PHE A 176 -1.13 1.42 -12.44
C PHE A 176 -2.27 1.84 -13.36
N VAL A 177 -3.43 1.25 -13.17
CA VAL A 177 -4.65 1.63 -13.89
C VAL A 177 -5.17 2.93 -13.28
N LEU A 178 -5.13 4.00 -14.05
CA LEU A 178 -5.73 5.28 -13.68
C LEU A 178 -7.25 5.14 -13.52
N GLU A 179 -7.84 5.89 -12.58
CA GLU A 179 -9.30 5.92 -12.40
C GLU A 179 -10.05 6.31 -13.69
N ASP A 180 -9.44 7.19 -14.50
CA ASP A 180 -9.83 7.44 -15.88
C ASP A 180 -8.73 6.92 -16.83
N PRO A 181 -8.95 5.74 -17.47
CA PRO A 181 -7.99 5.17 -18.41
C PRO A 181 -7.72 6.04 -19.65
N ALA A 182 -8.61 6.98 -19.99
CA ALA A 182 -8.39 7.89 -21.12
C ALA A 182 -7.26 8.89 -20.88
N LEU A 183 -6.81 9.02 -19.62
CA LEU A 183 -5.68 9.86 -19.23
C LEU A 183 -4.32 9.16 -19.36
N GLU A 184 -4.28 7.92 -19.84
CA GLU A 184 -3.02 7.24 -20.15
C GLU A 184 -2.54 7.58 -21.57
N ILE A 185 -1.23 7.84 -21.72
CA ILE A 185 -0.60 8.05 -23.01
C ILE A 185 -0.57 6.72 -23.78
N ALA A 186 -1.18 6.70 -24.96
CA ALA A 186 -1.18 5.54 -25.84
C ALA A 186 0.27 5.12 -26.19
N GLY A 187 0.62 3.86 -25.86
CA GLY A 187 1.96 3.31 -26.10
C GLY A 187 2.97 3.56 -24.98
N THR A 188 2.62 4.36 -23.97
CA THR A 188 3.49 4.67 -22.82
C THR A 188 2.72 4.36 -21.52
N PRO A 189 2.48 3.08 -21.21
CA PRO A 189 1.65 2.71 -20.07
C PRO A 189 2.28 3.10 -18.73
N MET A 190 1.45 3.26 -17.71
CA MET A 190 1.87 3.47 -16.31
C MET A 190 2.41 2.18 -15.67
N THR A 191 3.34 1.51 -16.34
CA THR A 191 3.95 0.24 -15.91
C THR A 191 5.32 0.47 -15.28
N LEU A 192 5.60 -0.18 -14.16
CA LEU A 192 6.92 -0.11 -13.54
C LEU A 192 7.99 -0.68 -14.49
N PRO A 193 9.16 -0.03 -14.60
CA PRO A 193 10.19 -0.40 -15.58
C PRO A 193 10.89 -1.72 -15.24
N ALA A 194 10.93 -2.09 -13.96
CA ALA A 194 11.66 -3.26 -13.46
C ALA A 194 10.71 -4.34 -12.93
N GLU A 195 11.22 -5.58 -12.91
CA GLU A 195 10.60 -6.65 -12.14
C GLU A 195 10.56 -6.26 -10.67
N VAL A 196 9.40 -6.48 -10.07
CA VAL A 196 9.13 -6.18 -8.69
C VAL A 196 9.48 -7.39 -7.83
N ARG A 197 10.35 -7.20 -6.84
CA ARG A 197 10.81 -8.28 -5.95
C ARG A 197 10.12 -8.19 -4.59
N VAL A 198 9.72 -9.34 -4.05
CA VAL A 198 9.19 -9.45 -2.69
C VAL A 198 10.36 -9.44 -1.70
N ASP A 199 10.30 -8.62 -0.65
CA ASP A 199 11.24 -8.70 0.47
C ASP A 199 10.72 -9.71 1.51
N PRO A 200 11.30 -10.93 1.60
CA PRO A 200 10.83 -11.95 2.54
C PRO A 200 11.14 -11.63 4.01
N LEU A 201 12.07 -10.71 4.30
CA LEU A 201 12.47 -10.36 5.66
C LEU A 201 11.56 -9.29 6.27
N ARG A 202 10.82 -8.55 5.44
CA ARG A 202 10.09 -7.35 5.84
C ARG A 202 8.67 -7.33 5.27
N ASN A 203 7.88 -8.31 5.70
CA ASN A 203 6.44 -8.42 5.43
C ASN A 203 6.13 -8.70 3.94
N HIS A 204 5.33 -9.73 3.64
CA HIS A 204 5.07 -10.20 2.26
C HIS A 204 4.31 -9.20 1.36
N LEU A 205 4.04 -7.98 1.85
CA LEU A 205 3.33 -6.90 1.17
C LEU A 205 4.23 -5.68 0.88
N ALA A 206 5.54 -5.80 1.12
CA ALA A 206 6.53 -4.82 0.68
C ALA A 206 7.28 -5.35 -0.55
N LEU A 207 7.30 -4.51 -1.57
CA LEU A 207 7.92 -4.78 -2.85
C LEU A 207 9.08 -3.80 -3.09
N VAL A 208 10.16 -4.28 -3.69
CA VAL A 208 11.37 -3.49 -4.00
C VAL A 208 11.59 -3.49 -5.51
N TYR A 209 11.93 -2.33 -6.07
CA TYR A 209 12.28 -2.15 -7.49
C TYR A 209 13.52 -1.27 -7.64
N GLU A 210 14.24 -1.40 -8.75
CA GLU A 210 15.38 -0.53 -9.08
C GLU A 210 14.97 0.47 -10.16
N SER A 211 15.07 1.76 -9.84
CA SER A 211 15.06 2.85 -10.81
C SER A 211 16.49 3.07 -11.34
N LYS A 212 16.63 3.26 -12.66
CA LYS A 212 17.93 3.56 -13.25
C LYS A 212 18.40 4.98 -12.94
N SER A 213 17.49 5.93 -12.74
CA SER A 213 17.83 7.33 -12.44
C SER A 213 18.19 7.53 -10.96
N SER A 214 17.57 6.76 -10.06
CA SER A 214 17.58 7.07 -8.62
C SER A 214 17.82 5.88 -7.68
N GLY A 215 18.13 4.69 -8.21
CA GLY A 215 18.54 3.53 -7.42
C GLY A 215 17.39 2.67 -6.88
N THR A 216 17.62 1.97 -5.77
CA THR A 216 16.66 1.02 -5.19
C THR A 216 15.55 1.72 -4.41
N HIS A 217 14.30 1.43 -4.75
CA HIS A 217 13.09 2.01 -4.15
C HIS A 217 12.11 0.94 -3.66
N ARG A 218 11.12 1.36 -2.86
CA ARG A 218 10.18 0.47 -2.19
C ARG A 218 8.73 0.91 -2.37
N LEU A 219 7.85 -0.07 -2.59
CA LEU A 219 6.39 0.06 -2.58
C LEU A 219 5.80 -0.75 -1.43
N GLN A 220 4.89 -0.18 -0.64
CA GLN A 220 4.23 -0.86 0.46
C GLN A 220 2.72 -0.84 0.28
N PHE A 221 2.13 -2.03 0.17
CA PHE A 221 0.71 -2.21 -0.06
C PHE A 221 -0.06 -2.30 1.26
N MET A 222 -1.22 -1.65 1.32
CA MET A 222 -2.22 -1.86 2.37
C MET A 222 -3.23 -2.88 1.89
N GLY A 223 -3.16 -4.09 2.41
CA GLY A 223 -4.12 -5.15 2.12
C GLY A 223 -4.19 -6.18 3.23
N SER A 224 -5.33 -6.84 3.34
CA SER A 224 -5.49 -8.08 4.11
C SER A 224 -5.11 -9.26 3.23
N PHE A 225 -4.28 -10.15 3.75
CA PHE A 225 -4.02 -11.44 3.13
C PHE A 225 -5.27 -12.33 3.29
N GLU A 226 -6.06 -12.46 2.23
CA GLU A 226 -7.25 -13.32 2.22
C GLU A 226 -6.84 -14.76 1.90
N ILE A 227 -6.99 -15.64 2.88
CA ILE A 227 -6.73 -17.07 2.75
C ILE A 227 -7.99 -17.74 2.22
N ARG A 228 -7.96 -18.21 0.97
CA ARG A 228 -9.03 -19.01 0.37
C ARG A 228 -8.94 -20.48 0.83
N PRO A 229 -10.03 -21.28 0.72
CA PRO A 229 -10.09 -22.67 1.20
C PRO A 229 -9.05 -23.65 0.62
N ASP A 230 -8.29 -23.22 -0.38
CA ASP A 230 -7.33 -23.99 -1.18
C ASP A 230 -5.94 -23.33 -1.28
N PHE A 231 -5.58 -22.46 -0.33
CA PHE A 231 -4.30 -21.76 -0.37
C PHE A 231 -3.11 -22.65 0.05
N THR A 232 -2.09 -22.74 -0.81
CA THR A 232 -0.81 -23.40 -0.50
C THR A 232 0.29 -22.38 -0.23
N LEU A 233 0.92 -22.43 0.94
CA LEU A 233 2.06 -21.58 1.29
C LEU A 233 3.37 -22.37 1.14
N SER A 234 4.13 -22.10 0.08
CA SER A 234 5.43 -22.73 -0.14
C SER A 234 6.55 -21.82 0.35
N PHE A 235 7.42 -22.32 1.24
CA PHE A 235 8.63 -21.63 1.66
C PHE A 235 9.86 -22.34 1.10
N ARG A 236 10.76 -21.58 0.47
CA ARG A 236 12.08 -22.08 0.04
C ARG A 236 13.14 -21.39 0.89
N ILE A 237 13.95 -22.20 1.58
CA ILE A 237 15.15 -21.71 2.27
C ILE A 237 16.34 -22.11 1.40
N ASP A 238 16.98 -21.12 0.79
CA ASP A 238 18.26 -21.30 0.09
C ASP A 238 19.40 -21.00 1.07
N ASP A 239 20.20 -22.00 1.41
CA ASP A 239 21.52 -21.78 2.03
C ASP A 239 22.57 -21.78 0.92
N VAL A 240 23.27 -20.65 0.74
CA VAL A 240 24.38 -20.52 -0.20
C VAL A 240 25.67 -20.44 0.61
N LYS A 241 26.44 -21.53 0.61
CA LYS A 241 27.86 -21.54 0.98
C LYS A 241 28.70 -22.21 -0.10
N ASP A 242 29.90 -21.69 -0.27
CA ASP A 242 30.90 -21.92 -1.33
C ASP A 242 31.43 -23.36 -1.54
N SER A 243 30.72 -24.42 -1.13
CA SER A 243 31.21 -25.79 -1.32
C SER A 243 30.16 -26.85 -1.67
N GLY A 244 28.97 -26.43 -2.11
CA GLY A 244 28.01 -27.33 -2.76
C GLY A 244 26.57 -27.11 -2.30
N LEU A 245 25.66 -26.95 -3.26
CA LEU A 245 24.23 -26.77 -3.02
C LEU A 245 23.63 -27.97 -2.27
N ARG A 246 23.23 -27.77 -1.00
CA ARG A 246 22.22 -28.61 -0.34
C ARG A 246 20.86 -27.91 -0.45
N LYS A 247 20.08 -28.26 -1.47
CA LYS A 247 18.70 -27.80 -1.62
C LYS A 247 17.82 -28.47 -0.57
N SER A 248 17.15 -27.69 0.29
CA SER A 248 16.11 -28.16 1.19
C SER A 248 14.80 -27.43 0.84
N ARG A 249 13.76 -28.18 0.47
CA ARG A 249 12.42 -27.62 0.20
C ARG A 249 11.49 -27.99 1.34
N ILE A 250 10.86 -26.99 1.97
CA ILE A 250 9.81 -27.17 2.98
C ILE A 250 8.48 -26.79 2.33
N GLU A 251 7.51 -27.70 2.30
CA GLU A 251 6.20 -27.47 1.68
C GLU A 251 5.13 -27.46 2.78
N VAL A 252 4.37 -26.36 2.93
CA VAL A 252 3.33 -26.25 3.95
C VAL A 252 1.97 -26.17 3.26
N GLU A 253 1.20 -27.25 3.31
CA GLU A 253 -0.15 -27.33 2.75
C GLU A 253 -1.17 -27.15 3.88
N THR A 254 -2.04 -26.14 3.82
CA THR A 254 -3.08 -25.96 4.84
C THR A 254 -4.43 -25.69 4.18
N SER A 255 -5.47 -26.43 4.59
CA SER A 255 -6.84 -26.23 4.12
C SER A 255 -7.73 -25.74 5.26
N PHE A 256 -8.58 -24.75 5.01
CA PHE A 256 -9.53 -24.26 6.01
C PHE A 256 -10.95 -24.59 5.58
N ALA A 257 -11.71 -25.25 6.45
CA ALA A 257 -13.15 -25.42 6.30
C ALA A 257 -13.84 -24.90 7.58
N PHE A 258 -14.93 -24.14 7.42
CA PHE A 258 -15.55 -23.36 8.50
C PHE A 258 -16.10 -24.19 9.67
N ASP A 259 -16.27 -25.51 9.51
CA ASP A 259 -16.82 -26.40 10.53
C ASP A 259 -15.78 -27.38 11.12
N VAL A 260 -14.61 -27.47 10.49
CA VAL A 260 -13.46 -28.29 10.93
C VAL A 260 -12.19 -27.65 10.39
N VAL A 261 -11.30 -27.18 11.26
CA VAL A 261 -9.96 -26.76 10.82
C VAL A 261 -9.12 -28.02 10.64
N ARG A 262 -8.77 -28.37 9.40
CA ARG A 262 -7.93 -29.51 9.05
C ARG A 262 -6.65 -29.01 8.38
N GLY A 263 -5.55 -29.01 9.11
CA GLY A 263 -4.25 -28.60 8.57
C GLY A 263 -3.27 -29.76 8.56
N ASN A 264 -2.52 -29.94 7.47
CA ASN A 264 -1.47 -30.94 7.38
C ASN A 264 -0.13 -30.30 7.07
N LEU A 265 0.76 -30.20 8.07
CA LEU A 265 2.13 -29.79 7.81
C LEU A 265 2.91 -30.97 7.21
N GLN A 266 3.24 -30.93 5.92
CA GLN A 266 4.07 -31.94 5.28
C GLN A 266 5.54 -31.50 5.18
N LEU A 267 6.37 -31.88 6.14
CA LEU A 267 7.80 -31.63 6.05
C LEU A 267 8.48 -32.69 5.16
N PHE A 268 8.80 -32.33 3.94
CA PHE A 268 9.74 -33.07 3.09
C PHE A 268 11.17 -32.60 3.36
N VAL A 269 12.14 -33.52 3.39
CA VAL A 269 13.57 -33.18 3.44
C VAL A 269 14.28 -33.93 2.31
N GLY A 270 14.58 -33.24 1.21
CA GLY A 270 15.31 -33.81 0.09
C GLY A 270 15.47 -32.86 -1.11
N ARG A 271 16.22 -33.30 -2.13
CA ARG A 271 16.57 -32.50 -3.32
C ARG A 271 15.41 -32.31 -4.30
N GLU A 272 14.63 -33.38 -4.54
CA GLU A 272 13.44 -33.42 -5.38
C GLU A 272 12.42 -34.40 -4.78
N ARG A 273 11.13 -34.05 -4.80
CA ARG A 273 10.04 -34.90 -4.29
C ARG A 273 9.76 -35.99 -5.32
N THR A 274 10.03 -37.24 -4.95
CA THR A 274 9.75 -38.46 -5.71
C THR A 274 8.69 -39.29 -4.98
N ALA A 275 8.08 -40.27 -5.65
CA ALA A 275 7.14 -41.20 -5.00
C ALA A 275 7.74 -42.00 -3.83
N GLN A 276 9.07 -42.02 -3.70
CA GLN A 276 9.82 -42.74 -2.66
C GLN A 276 10.38 -41.81 -1.57
N SER A 277 10.04 -40.52 -1.64
CA SER A 277 10.57 -39.49 -0.74
C SER A 277 10.07 -39.65 0.69
N GLN A 278 10.96 -39.40 1.67
CA GLN A 278 10.58 -39.36 3.07
C GLN A 278 9.86 -38.03 3.37
N VAL A 279 8.58 -38.13 3.73
CA VAL A 279 7.75 -37.01 4.14
C VAL A 279 7.38 -37.20 5.59
N LEU A 280 7.78 -36.27 6.46
CA LEU A 280 7.24 -36.14 7.80
C LEU A 280 5.94 -35.35 7.69
N GLU A 281 4.82 -36.05 7.61
CA GLU A 281 3.51 -35.41 7.75
C GLU A 281 3.20 -35.25 9.24
N VAL A 282 2.93 -34.02 9.65
CA VAL A 282 2.36 -33.62 10.94
C VAL A 282 1.02 -32.98 10.63
N GLY A 283 -0.02 -33.80 10.54
CA GLY A 283 -1.37 -33.34 10.24
C GLY A 283 -2.31 -33.49 11.41
N GLY A 284 -3.22 -32.53 11.58
CA GLY A 284 -4.22 -32.57 12.62
C GLY A 284 -5.56 -31.95 12.25
N ALA A 285 -6.61 -32.52 12.84
CA ALA A 285 -7.97 -32.03 12.73
C ALA A 285 -8.37 -31.43 14.07
N LEU A 286 -8.67 -30.12 14.07
CA LEU A 286 -9.38 -29.46 15.15
C LEU A 286 -10.87 -29.45 14.80
N SER A 287 -11.64 -30.24 15.52
CA SER A 287 -13.11 -30.20 15.48
C SER A 287 -13.57 -29.44 16.70
N ALA A 288 -14.13 -28.25 16.55
CA ALA A 288 -14.82 -27.54 17.62
C ALA A 288 -16.32 -27.65 17.40
N LYS A 289 -17.05 -28.31 18.30
CA LYS A 289 -18.51 -28.44 18.22
C LYS A 289 -19.15 -27.98 19.52
N LEU A 290 -20.17 -27.13 19.40
CA LEU A 290 -21.07 -26.83 20.51
C LEU A 290 -22.12 -27.94 20.59
N LYS A 291 -22.05 -28.77 21.63
CA LYS A 291 -23.05 -29.81 21.90
C LYS A 291 -23.59 -29.62 23.31
N ASN A 292 -24.90 -29.42 23.42
CA ASN A 292 -25.58 -29.23 24.72
C ASN A 292 -24.96 -28.11 25.60
N GLY A 293 -24.49 -27.02 24.98
CA GLY A 293 -23.85 -25.91 25.69
C GLY A 293 -22.40 -26.18 26.14
N GLN A 294 -21.79 -27.27 25.71
CA GLN A 294 -20.39 -27.62 25.94
C GLN A 294 -19.59 -27.48 24.64
N LEU A 295 -18.42 -26.86 24.72
CA LEU A 295 -17.45 -26.79 23.62
C LEU A 295 -16.60 -28.07 23.65
N ASP A 296 -16.90 -29.01 22.77
CA ASP A 296 -16.08 -30.20 22.53
C ASP A 296 -15.00 -29.85 21.51
N TRP A 297 -13.73 -29.95 21.89
CA TRP A 297 -12.62 -29.87 20.96
C TRP A 297 -11.73 -31.11 21.03
N SER A 298 -11.31 -31.61 19.87
CA SER A 298 -10.37 -32.72 19.74
C SER A 298 -9.23 -32.34 18.82
N PHE A 299 -8.00 -32.67 19.20
CA PHE A 299 -6.82 -32.56 18.34
C PHE A 299 -6.17 -33.93 18.18
N ALA A 300 -6.06 -34.42 16.96
CA ALA A 300 -5.26 -35.60 16.66
C ALA A 300 -4.08 -35.16 15.83
N TYR A 301 -2.88 -35.70 16.07
CA TYR A 301 -1.80 -35.58 15.12
C TYR A 301 -1.40 -36.95 14.56
N ARG A 302 -1.09 -36.99 13.27
CA ARG A 302 -0.53 -38.16 12.60
C ARG A 302 0.94 -37.89 12.31
N LYS A 303 1.79 -38.88 12.59
CA LYS A 303 3.18 -38.93 12.14
C LYS A 303 3.30 -40.07 11.14
N ALA A 304 3.56 -39.76 9.88
CA ALA A 304 3.87 -40.76 8.86
C ALA A 304 5.39 -40.79 8.61
N THR A 305 5.99 -41.99 8.59
CA THR A 305 7.36 -42.21 8.13
C THR A 305 7.40 -43.40 7.17
N SER A 306 8.54 -43.64 6.51
CA SER A 306 8.72 -44.82 5.63
C SER A 306 8.55 -46.16 6.35
N GLY A 307 8.57 -46.18 7.69
CA GLY A 307 8.35 -47.37 8.51
C GLY A 307 6.91 -47.58 9.00
N GLY A 308 5.96 -46.72 8.61
CA GLY A 308 4.55 -46.83 8.99
C GLY A 308 3.92 -45.53 9.50
N GLN A 309 2.63 -45.59 9.80
CA GLN A 309 1.87 -44.48 10.37
C GLN A 309 1.67 -44.67 11.88
N SER A 310 1.95 -43.63 12.67
CA SER A 310 1.58 -43.54 14.08
C SER A 310 0.58 -42.40 14.26
N SER A 311 -0.62 -42.69 14.78
CA SER A 311 -1.59 -41.65 15.18
C SER A 311 -1.55 -41.46 16.68
N VAL A 312 -1.43 -40.21 17.14
CA VAL A 312 -1.60 -39.85 18.55
C VAL A 312 -2.79 -38.92 18.65
N THR A 313 -3.84 -39.39 19.35
CA THR A 313 -5.04 -38.59 19.61
C THR A 313 -4.87 -37.90 20.95
N VAL A 314 -4.81 -36.57 20.95
CA VAL A 314 -4.84 -35.76 22.17
C VAL A 314 -6.28 -35.30 22.38
N ALA A 315 -7.09 -36.15 23.03
CA ALA A 315 -8.38 -35.73 23.53
C ALA A 315 -8.16 -35.04 24.88
N THR A 316 -8.19 -33.70 24.90
CA THR A 316 -8.24 -32.97 26.17
C THR A 316 -9.66 -33.07 26.71
N ALA A 317 -9.84 -33.74 27.86
CA ALA A 317 -11.08 -33.66 28.64
C ALA A 317 -11.14 -32.28 29.31
N LEU A 318 -11.31 -31.22 28.52
CA LEU A 318 -11.62 -29.88 28.97
C LEU A 318 -13.13 -29.73 28.92
N SER A 319 -13.75 -29.55 30.09
CA SER A 319 -15.17 -29.20 30.18
C SER A 319 -15.29 -27.78 30.71
N PHE A 320 -16.04 -26.95 29.97
CA PHE A 320 -16.41 -25.60 30.37
C PHE A 320 -17.84 -25.65 30.90
N VAL A 321 -18.03 -25.27 32.16
CA VAL A 321 -19.35 -25.14 32.76
C VAL A 321 -19.54 -23.69 33.15
N SER A 322 -20.45 -22.99 32.47
CA SER A 322 -20.89 -21.66 32.89
C SER A 322 -21.72 -21.80 34.17
N LYS A 323 -21.30 -21.13 35.25
CA LYS A 323 -22.06 -21.12 36.51
C LYS A 323 -21.88 -19.76 37.18
N ASN A 324 -22.99 -19.05 37.44
CA ASN A 324 -23.02 -17.81 38.22
C ASN A 324 -22.01 -16.73 37.75
N GLN A 325 -21.97 -16.43 36.44
CA GLN A 325 -21.07 -15.44 35.82
C GLN A 325 -19.57 -15.78 35.86
N SER A 326 -19.24 -17.02 36.22
CA SER A 326 -17.89 -17.57 36.14
C SER A 326 -17.84 -18.76 35.18
N ILE A 327 -16.70 -18.91 34.52
CA ILE A 327 -16.36 -20.06 33.68
C ILE A 327 -15.54 -21.03 34.53
N LEU A 328 -16.12 -22.19 34.82
CA LEU A 328 -15.43 -23.24 35.53
C LEU A 328 -14.73 -24.16 34.52
N ILE A 329 -13.41 -24.24 34.61
CA ILE A 329 -12.58 -25.06 33.73
C ILE A 329 -12.12 -26.28 34.53
N LYS A 330 -12.59 -27.46 34.13
CA LYS A 330 -12.09 -28.74 34.67
C LYS A 330 -11.20 -29.41 33.63
N TYR A 331 -10.03 -29.85 34.06
CA TYR A 331 -9.09 -30.57 33.21
C TYR A 331 -8.35 -31.65 33.99
N THR A 332 -7.94 -32.70 33.28
CA THR A 332 -7.12 -33.77 33.85
C THR A 332 -5.71 -33.64 33.30
N GLN A 333 -4.73 -33.52 34.18
CA GLN A 333 -3.32 -33.47 33.81
C GLN A 333 -2.60 -34.62 34.51
N ASN A 334 -1.96 -35.49 33.73
CA ASN A 334 -1.26 -36.69 34.22
C ASN A 334 -2.13 -37.60 35.11
N GLY A 335 -3.39 -37.79 34.73
CA GLY A 335 -4.35 -38.61 35.48
C GLY A 335 -5.01 -37.92 36.68
N THR A 336 -4.62 -36.68 37.00
CA THR A 336 -5.13 -35.95 38.15
C THR A 336 -6.02 -34.78 37.74
N GLN A 337 -7.23 -34.72 38.31
CA GLN A 337 -8.20 -33.67 38.02
C GLN A 337 -7.82 -32.36 38.69
N ARG A 338 -7.95 -31.25 37.95
CA ARG A 338 -7.72 -29.88 38.41
C ARG A 338 -8.93 -29.02 38.06
N GLN A 339 -9.13 -27.97 38.86
CA GLN A 339 -10.27 -27.08 38.70
C GLN A 339 -9.85 -25.62 38.84
N LEU A 340 -10.18 -24.83 37.82
CA LEU A 340 -10.03 -23.38 37.78
C LEU A 340 -11.40 -22.73 37.70
N ASP A 341 -11.56 -21.63 38.40
CA ASP A 341 -12.74 -20.78 38.35
C ASP A 341 -12.33 -19.42 37.80
N VAL A 342 -13.03 -18.91 36.78
CA VAL A 342 -12.68 -17.67 36.08
C VAL A 342 -13.89 -16.74 36.07
N THR A 343 -13.79 -15.61 36.77
CA THR A 343 -14.83 -14.59 36.91
C THR A 343 -14.42 -13.33 36.11
N ALA A 344 -15.33 -12.62 35.44
CA ALA A 344 -15.00 -11.45 34.59
C ALA A 344 -15.71 -10.14 35.01
N LYS A 345 -15.05 -8.99 34.71
CA LYS A 345 -15.45 -7.59 35.07
C LYS A 345 -16.38 -6.93 34.06
N PHE A 346 -17.35 -6.16 34.54
CA PHE A 346 -18.26 -5.28 33.78
C PHE A 346 -18.09 -3.79 34.16
N THR A 347 -18.21 -2.84 33.22
CA THR A 347 -18.07 -1.38 33.49
C THR A 347 -19.03 -0.54 32.64
N ASN A 348 -19.59 0.54 33.22
CA ASN A 348 -20.36 1.58 32.52
C ASN A 348 -19.98 3.01 33.00
N ASP A 349 -20.68 4.05 32.51
CA ASP A 349 -20.33 5.46 32.72
C ASP A 349 -20.27 5.94 34.19
N ASN A 350 -20.82 5.17 35.14
CA ASN A 350 -20.90 5.55 36.55
C ASN A 350 -20.18 4.60 37.52
N PHE A 351 -19.63 3.45 37.08
CA PHE A 351 -18.77 2.58 37.89
C PHE A 351 -18.16 1.39 37.10
N THR A 352 -17.17 0.75 37.70
CA THR A 352 -16.31 -0.32 37.14
C THR A 352 -16.31 -1.55 38.08
N ALA A 353 -16.83 -2.75 37.71
CA ALA A 353 -17.01 -3.97 38.57
C ALA A 353 -16.23 -5.30 38.23
N GLN A 354 -15.15 -5.69 38.97
CA GLN A 354 -14.03 -6.58 38.48
C GLN A 354 -14.21 -8.08 38.25
N GLY A 355 -13.14 -8.84 37.99
CA GLY A 355 -13.13 -10.22 37.48
C GLY A 355 -11.89 -11.00 37.96
N GLY A 356 -12.05 -12.19 38.55
CA GLY A 356 -11.01 -12.94 39.25
C GLY A 356 -10.88 -14.42 38.89
N LEU A 357 -9.65 -14.95 38.86
CA LEU A 357 -9.31 -16.35 38.60
C LEU A 357 -8.88 -17.09 39.88
N SER A 358 -9.57 -18.16 40.26
CA SER A 358 -9.23 -18.95 41.44
C SER A 358 -8.89 -20.40 41.09
N ILE A 359 -7.78 -20.93 41.62
CA ILE A 359 -7.52 -22.37 41.62
C ILE A 359 -8.36 -22.97 42.75
N VAL A 360 -9.40 -23.72 42.38
CA VAL A 360 -10.36 -24.29 43.33
C VAL A 360 -9.86 -25.63 43.88
N ASN A 361 -9.12 -26.39 43.06
CA ASN A 361 -8.52 -27.65 43.48
C ASN A 361 -7.22 -27.91 42.71
N ASP A 362 -6.09 -27.90 43.42
CA ASP A 362 -4.79 -28.38 42.94
C ASP A 362 -4.21 -29.36 43.99
N PRO A 363 -4.04 -30.65 43.64
CA PRO A 363 -3.47 -31.65 44.54
C PRO A 363 -2.06 -31.33 45.04
N GLN A 364 -1.35 -30.41 44.38
CA GLN A 364 -0.02 -29.95 44.81
C GLN A 364 -0.10 -28.80 45.83
N GLY A 365 -1.29 -28.46 46.32
CA GLY A 365 -1.51 -27.44 47.35
C GLY A 365 -1.29 -26.00 46.86
N ARG A 366 -1.14 -25.80 45.55
CA ARG A 366 -0.98 -24.46 44.97
C ARG A 366 -2.32 -23.74 44.99
N SER A 367 -2.31 -22.49 45.43
CA SER A 367 -3.46 -21.61 45.33
C SER A 367 -3.10 -20.38 44.51
N VAL A 368 -4.00 -19.98 43.63
CA VAL A 368 -4.05 -18.65 43.05
C VAL A 368 -5.45 -18.17 43.32
N LYS A 369 -5.60 -16.97 43.89
CA LYS A 369 -6.89 -16.30 44.04
C LYS A 369 -6.79 -14.96 43.34
N ALA A 370 -7.58 -14.78 42.31
CA ALA A 370 -7.87 -13.50 41.71
C ALA A 370 -9.36 -13.21 41.88
N PHE A 371 -9.71 -11.94 41.88
CA PHE A 371 -10.94 -11.40 42.46
C PHE A 371 -11.59 -10.35 41.57
N VAL A 372 -12.77 -9.92 42.02
CA VAL A 372 -13.65 -8.93 41.40
C VAL A 372 -13.85 -7.77 42.38
N GLY A 373 -13.96 -6.55 41.89
CA GLY A 373 -13.85 -5.32 42.69
C GLY A 373 -14.48 -4.16 41.94
N VAL A 374 -15.46 -3.56 42.60
CA VAL A 374 -16.32 -2.53 42.04
C VAL A 374 -15.95 -1.17 42.60
N SER A 375 -15.71 -0.19 41.73
CA SER A 375 -15.38 1.18 42.09
C SER A 375 -16.29 2.13 41.35
N PHE A 376 -16.87 3.08 42.08
CA PHE A 376 -17.75 4.11 41.56
C PHE A 376 -16.95 5.20 40.85
#